data_AF-A0A4U9IWD7-F1
#
_entry.id   AF-A0A4U9IWD7-F1
#
_cell.length_a   1.000
_cell.length_b   1.000
_cell.length_c   1.000
_cell.angle_alpha   90.00
_cell.angle_beta   90.00
_cell.angle_gamma   90.00
#
_symmetry.space_group_name_H-M   'P 1'
#
loop_
_entity.id
_entity.type
_entity.pdbx_description
1 polymer ?
#
loop_
_entity_poly.entity_id
_entity_poly.type
_entity_poly.pdbx_seq_one_letter_code
_entity_poly.pdbx_strand_id
1 'polypeptide(L)' 'MELYLDTANVAEVERLARIFPIAGVTTNPSIVAASKESIWDVLPRLQKAIGEEGILFAPNHEPRC' A
#
# COMPACT_ATOMS: atom_id res chain seq x y z
N MET A 1 -15.19 8.76 -9.61
CA MET A 1 -14.99 7.36 -9.18
C MET A 1 -13.50 7.19 -8.96
N GLU A 2 -13.10 6.70 -7.79
CA GLU A 2 -11.68 6.51 -7.43
C GLU A 2 -11.37 5.01 -7.37
N LEU A 3 -10.23 4.61 -7.94
CA LEU A 3 -9.80 3.22 -7.99
C LEU A 3 -8.69 2.97 -6.97
N TYR A 4 -8.94 2.05 -6.05
CA TYR A 4 -7.98 1.64 -5.02
C TYR A 4 -7.56 0.19 -5.21
N LEU A 5 -6.29 -0.11 -4.92
CA LEU A 5 -5.77 -1.47 -4.86
C LEU A 5 -5.71 -1.94 -3.41
N ASP A 6 -6.33 -3.06 -3.09
CA ASP A 6 -6.32 -3.64 -1.74
C ASP A 6 -5.21 -4.69 -1.61
N THR A 7 -3.98 -4.23 -1.42
CA THR A 7 -2.79 -5.09 -1.44
C THR A 7 -1.58 -4.45 -0.75
N ALA A 8 -0.66 -5.29 -0.26
CA ALA A 8 0.66 -4.88 0.19
C ALA A 8 1.78 -5.28 -0.80
N ASN A 9 1.43 -5.79 -1.98
CA ASN A 9 2.40 -6.18 -3.00
C ASN A 9 2.86 -4.97 -3.83
N VAL A 10 4.03 -4.43 -3.48
CA VAL A 10 4.62 -3.26 -4.13
C VAL A 10 4.79 -3.46 -5.64
N ALA A 11 5.24 -4.64 -6.08
CA ALA A 11 5.49 -4.90 -7.50
C ALA A 11 4.20 -4.90 -8.33
N GLU A 12 3.09 -5.38 -7.76
CA GLU A 12 1.78 -5.32 -8.40
C GLU A 12 1.26 -3.89 -8.49
N VAL A 13 1.42 -3.10 -7.42
CA VAL A 13 1.05 -1.68 -7.41
C VAL A 13 1.82 -0.92 -8.47
N GLU A 14 3.15 -1.07 -8.53
CA GLU A 14 3.98 -0.43 -9.56
C GLU A 14 3.56 -0.82 -10.97
N ARG A 15 3.23 -2.10 -11.20
CA ARG A 15 2.80 -2.59 -12.51
C ARG A 15 1.45 -2.00 -12.92
N LEU A 16 0.49 -1.95 -11.98
CA LEU A 16 -0.87 -1.51 -12.26
C LEU A 16 -0.99 0.02 -12.32
N ALA A 17 -0.21 0.76 -11.53
CA ALA A 17 -0.17 2.23 -11.56
C ALA A 17 0.27 2.79 -12.93
N ARG A 18 0.99 2.01 -13.74
CA ARG A 18 1.36 2.39 -15.12
C ARG A 18 0.24 2.21 -16.14
N ILE A 19 -0.82 1.48 -15.78
CA ILE A 19 -1.87 1.05 -16.71
C ILE A 19 -3.22 1.67 -16.33
N PHE A 20 -3.50 1.77 -15.02
CA PHE A 20 -4.76 2.24 -14.49
C PHE A 20 -4.58 3.58 -13.74
N PRO A 21 -5.60 4.44 -13.75
CA PRO A 21 -5.63 5.65 -12.93
C PRO A 21 -5.93 5.26 -11.46
N ILE A 22 -4.92 4.75 -10.76
CA ILE A 22 -5.01 4.36 -9.34
C ILE A 22 -5.01 5.64 -8.48
N ALA A 23 -6.04 5.80 -7.65
CA ALA A 23 -6.14 6.89 -6.68
C ALA A 23 -5.35 6.57 -5.39
N GLY A 24 -5.13 5.30 -5.09
CA GLY A 24 -4.39 4.90 -3.92
C GLY A 24 -4.34 3.41 -3.66
N VAL A 25 -3.83 3.06 -2.48
CA VAL A 25 -3.75 1.68 -1.98
C VAL A 25 -4.43 1.61 -0.62
N THR A 26 -5.24 0.58 -0.42
CA THR A 26 -5.75 0.20 0.90
C THR A 26 -4.98 -1.02 1.40
N THR A 27 -4.72 -1.03 2.71
CA THR A 27 -4.20 -2.20 3.39
C THR A 27 -4.99 -2.44 4.67
N ASN A 28 -4.93 -3.66 5.17
CA ASN A 28 -5.45 -4.04 6.48
C ASN A 28 -4.43 -4.94 7.19
N PRO A 29 -4.58 -5.20 8.51
CA PRO A 29 -3.60 -5.99 9.26
C PRO A 29 -3.31 -7.36 8.65
N SER A 30 -4.32 -8.03 8.08
CA SER A 30 -4.17 -9.35 7.46
C SER A 30 -3.36 -9.29 6.16
N ILE A 31 -3.59 -8.27 5.32
CA ILE A 31 -2.84 -8.04 4.08
C ILE A 31 -1.36 -7.77 4.39
N VAL A 32 -1.08 -6.90 5.36
CA VAL A 32 0.30 -6.60 5.77
C VAL A 32 0.96 -7.82 6.40
N ALA A 33 0.27 -8.57 7.27
CA ALA A 33 0.83 -9.80 7.84
C ALA A 33 1.16 -10.86 6.77
N ALA A 34 0.37 -10.95 5.70
CA ALA A 34 0.59 -11.87 4.60
C ALA A 34 1.82 -11.52 3.74
N SER A 35 2.24 -10.25 3.68
CA SER A 35 3.44 -9.84 2.93
C SER A 35 4.72 -10.39 3.57
N LYS A 36 4.69 -10.71 4.87
CA LYS A 36 5.86 -11.11 5.68
C LYS A 36 6.98 -10.07 5.70
N GLU A 37 6.66 -8.83 5.34
CA GLU A 37 7.57 -7.69 5.42
C GLU A 37 7.22 -6.84 6.65
N SER A 38 8.19 -6.07 7.15
CA SER A 38 7.93 -5.06 8.18
C SER A 38 6.95 -4.03 7.64
N ILE A 39 5.98 -3.62 8.47
CA ILE A 39 5.05 -2.55 8.12
C ILE A 39 5.80 -1.24 7.82
N TRP A 40 6.92 -1.00 8.51
CA TRP A 40 7.77 0.17 8.35
C TRP A 40 8.56 0.16 7.04
N ASP A 41 8.74 -1.01 6.43
CA ASP A 41 9.41 -1.15 5.13
C ASP A 41 8.40 -1.12 3.98
N VAL A 42 7.26 -1.78 4.14
CA VAL A 42 6.27 -1.93 3.06
C VAL A 42 5.48 -0.64 2.80
N LEU A 43 5.06 0.09 3.84
CA LEU A 43 4.22 1.29 3.66
C LEU A 43 4.93 2.41 2.89
N PRO A 44 6.20 2.79 3.18
CA PRO A 44 6.90 3.80 2.40
C PRO A 44 7.08 3.39 0.93
N ARG A 45 7.26 2.09 0.67
CA ARG A 45 7.38 1.56 -0.69
C ARG A 45 6.05 1.61 -1.45
N LEU A 46 4.94 1.28 -0.79
CA LEU A 46 3.60 1.44 -1.36
C LEU A 46 3.30 2.91 -1.67
N GLN A 47 3.61 3.82 -0.74
CA GLN A 47 3.43 5.26 -0.96
C GLN A 47 4.25 5.74 -2.17
N LYS A 48 5.51 5.30 -2.29
CA LYS A 48 6.34 5.61 -3.45
C LYS A 48 5.75 5.06 -4.75
N ALA A 49 5.19 3.85 -4.72
CA ALA A 49 4.63 3.20 -5.89
C ALA A 49 3.34 3.87 -6.41
N ILE A 50 2.51 4.43 -5.52
CA ILE A 50 1.30 5.18 -5.89
C ILE A 50 1.56 6.67 -6.17
N GLY A 51 2.75 7.19 -5.84
CA GLY A 51 3.14 8.58 -6.07
C GLY A 51 2.75 9.54 -4.94
N GLU A 52 3.15 10.81 -5.08
CA GLU A 52 2.96 11.85 -4.04
C GLU A 52 1.48 12.21 -3.83
N GLU A 53 0.65 12.09 -4.86
CA GLU A 53 -0.78 12.37 -4.79
C GLU A 53 -1.62 11.15 -4.38
N GLY A 54 -1.04 9.95 -4.39
CA GLY A 54 -1.74 8.72 -4.08
C GLY A 54 -2.05 8.59 -2.60
N ILE A 55 -3.27 8.18 -2.25
CA ILE A 55 -3.68 8.01 -0.85
C ILE A 55 -3.34 6.60 -0.38
N LEU A 56 -2.61 6.48 0.72
CA LEU A 56 -2.33 5.21 1.38
C LEU A 56 -3.16 5.07 2.65
N PHE A 57 -4.04 4.07 2.69
CA PHE A 57 -4.74 3.67 3.91
C PHE A 57 -3.99 2.52 4.58
N ALA A 58 -3.49 2.76 5.79
CA ALA A 58 -2.73 1.80 6.56
C ALA A 58 -3.41 1.47 7.90
N PRO A 59 -3.23 0.26 8.44
CA PRO A 59 -3.72 -0.06 9.78
C PRO A 59 -2.98 0.77 10.83
N ASN A 60 -3.69 1.16 11.88
CA ASN A 60 -3.06 1.72 13.07
C ASN A 60 -2.10 0.68 13.65
N HIS A 61 -0.83 1.05 13.73
CA HIS A 61 0.20 0.23 14.35
C HIS A 61 0.81 1.01 15.50
N GLU A 62 0.39 0.71 16.73
CA GLU A 62 1.09 1.18 17.91
C GLU A 62 2.43 0.45 18.02
N PRO A 63 3.57 1.15 18.19
CA PRO A 63 4.82 0.50 18.50
C PRO A 63 4.61 -0.30 19.79
N ARG A 64 4.84 -1.62 19.73
CA ARG A 64 4.82 -2.44 20.94
C ARG A 64 6.04 -2.05 21.77
N CYS A 65 5.80 -1.32 22.85
CA CYS A 65 6.76 -1.01 23.90
C CYS A 65 7.31 -2.30 24.53
#